data_AF-A0A6I9N8D8-F1
#
_entry.id   AF-A0A6I9N8D8-F1
#
_cell.length_a   1.000
_cell.length_b   1.000
_cell.length_c   1.000
_cell.angle_alpha   90.00
_cell.angle_beta   90.00
_cell.angle_gamma   90.00
#
_symmetry.space_group_name_H-M   'P 1'
#
loop_
_entity.id
_entity.type
_entity.pdbx_description
1 polymer ?
#
loop_
_entity_poly.entity_id
_entity_poly.type
_entity_poly.pdbx_seq_one_letter_code
_entity_poly.pdbx_strand_id
1 'polypeptide(L)'
;MKLPCLVVALCFGVGVMAGKYSRDVNEPKSSDGQKLEFRIAKLDQVWNKANRMQLSPVRQSELHSDLKIQEKDELQWKKLKVEGLDENGEKEAQLRRNFNGETAH
;
A
#
# COMPACT_ATOMS: atom_id res chain seq x y z
N MET A 1 -35.41 -17.92 43.42
CA MET A 1 -36.06 -18.12 42.10
C MET A 1 -35.61 -16.95 41.23
N LYS A 2 -34.48 -17.07 40.52
CA LYS A 2 -34.42 -17.30 39.06
C LYS A 2 -35.31 -16.32 38.28
N LEU A 3 -34.76 -15.18 37.87
CA LEU A 3 -35.16 -14.46 36.64
C LEU A 3 -33.99 -13.58 36.15
N PRO A 4 -33.02 -14.15 35.41
CA PRO A 4 -32.10 -13.38 34.58
C PRO A 4 -32.77 -13.07 33.22
N CYS A 5 -32.17 -12.20 32.41
CA CYS A 5 -32.39 -12.05 30.94
C CYS A 5 -33.17 -10.84 30.38
N LEU A 6 -33.15 -9.64 30.96
CA LEU A 6 -33.67 -8.46 30.24
C LEU A 6 -32.83 -7.18 30.29
N VAL A 7 -31.49 -7.32 30.25
CA VAL A 7 -30.58 -6.21 29.94
C VAL A 7 -29.52 -6.65 28.92
N VAL A 8 -29.96 -7.32 27.85
CA VAL A 8 -29.12 -7.68 26.70
C VAL A 8 -29.38 -6.76 25.49
N ALA A 9 -30.29 -5.80 25.59
CA ALA A 9 -30.82 -5.09 24.42
C ALA A 9 -30.44 -3.61 24.29
N LEU A 10 -29.47 -3.09 25.05
CA LEU A 10 -29.10 -1.68 24.92
C LEU A 10 -27.58 -1.53 24.77
N CYS A 11 -27.23 -0.90 23.65
CA CYS A 11 -25.89 -0.52 23.24
C CYS A 11 -25.05 -1.63 22.58
N PHE A 12 -25.64 -2.27 21.55
CA PHE A 12 -24.95 -2.33 20.25
C PHE A 12 -24.61 -0.89 19.82
N GLY A 13 -23.60 -0.32 20.48
CA GLY A 13 -22.99 0.94 20.11
C GLY A 13 -22.20 0.67 18.86
N VAL A 14 -22.80 1.04 17.73
CA VAL A 14 -22.19 1.14 16.42
C VAL A 14 -20.96 2.02 16.53
N GLY A 15 -19.83 1.42 16.87
CA GLY A 15 -18.50 1.97 16.62
C GLY A 15 -18.25 1.85 15.13
N VAL A 16 -18.83 2.77 14.37
CA VAL A 16 -18.54 3.01 12.96
C VAL A 16 -17.02 2.91 12.77
N MET A 17 -16.62 2.08 11.81
CA MET A 17 -15.26 1.96 11.33
C MET A 17 -14.61 3.35 11.17
N ALA A 18 -13.78 3.74 12.13
CA ALA A 18 -12.82 4.82 11.90
C ALA A 18 -11.83 4.29 10.87
N GLY A 19 -11.94 4.80 9.65
CA GLY A 19 -11.21 4.32 8.49
C GLY A 19 -9.71 4.18 8.75
N LYS A 20 -9.17 2.99 8.45
CA LYS A 20 -7.75 2.61 8.49
C LYS A 20 -6.87 3.36 7.48
N TYR A 21 -7.17 4.62 7.19
CA TYR A 21 -6.41 5.47 6.28
C TYR A 21 -6.30 6.86 6.91
N SER A 22 -5.43 6.97 7.93
CA SER A 22 -5.00 8.26 8.46
C SER A 22 -4.24 8.99 7.35
N ARG A 23 -4.77 10.16 6.97
CA ARG A 23 -4.32 11.01 5.87
C ARG A 23 -2.87 11.48 6.05
N ASP A 24 -2.39 11.46 7.29
CA ASP A 24 -1.06 11.89 7.74
C ASP A 24 0.08 10.99 7.22
N VAL A 25 -0.23 9.77 6.78
CA VAL A 25 0.76 8.88 6.13
C VAL A 25 0.94 9.21 4.64
N ASN A 26 -0.04 9.91 4.05
CA ASN A 26 -0.04 10.27 2.64
C ASN A 26 0.61 11.64 2.37
N GLU A 27 0.99 12.38 3.43
CA GLU A 27 1.88 13.52 3.28
C GLU A 27 3.30 13.02 3.05
N PRO A 28 3.97 13.49 1.98
CA PRO A 28 5.37 13.15 1.78
C PRO A 28 6.15 13.72 2.96
N LYS A 29 6.54 12.87 3.91
CA LYS A 29 7.53 13.23 4.90
C LYS A 29 8.79 13.58 4.11
N SER A 30 9.16 14.85 4.13
CA SER A 30 10.43 15.33 3.64
C SER A 30 11.51 14.60 4.44
N SER A 31 11.98 13.47 3.92
CA SER A 31 13.14 12.77 4.46
C SER A 31 14.36 13.58 4.08
N ASP A 32 14.63 14.64 4.85
CA ASP A 32 15.83 15.47 4.74
C ASP A 32 17.08 14.57 4.74
N GLY A 33 17.71 14.44 3.58
CA GLY A 33 18.98 13.73 3.38
C GLY A 33 18.90 12.24 3.01
N GLN A 34 17.73 11.62 2.91
CA GLN A 34 17.66 10.25 2.37
C GLN A 34 17.67 10.29 0.84
N LYS A 35 18.73 9.76 0.22
CA LYS A 35 18.79 9.48 -1.23
C LYS A 35 17.61 8.56 -1.57
N LEU A 36 16.55 9.12 -2.14
CA LEU A 36 15.40 8.37 -2.62
C LEU A 36 15.90 7.43 -3.72
N GLU A 37 15.87 6.13 -3.47
CA GLU A 37 16.32 5.12 -4.44
C GLU A 37 15.26 4.93 -5.53
N PHE A 38 14.00 5.20 -5.19
CA PHE A 38 12.86 5.13 -6.09
C PHE A 38 12.15 6.49 -6.21
N ARG A 39 11.71 6.83 -7.42
CA ARG A 39 10.89 8.02 -7.71
C ARG A 39 9.46 7.91 -7.16
N ILE A 40 9.05 6.70 -6.81
CA ILE A 40 7.74 6.40 -6.27
C ILE A 40 7.85 6.19 -4.76
N ALA A 41 7.25 7.10 -3.99
CA ALA A 41 7.34 7.13 -2.54
C ALA A 41 6.95 5.80 -1.86
N LYS A 42 5.93 5.09 -2.36
CA LYS A 42 5.54 3.78 -1.80
C LYS A 42 6.61 2.71 -1.98
N LEU A 43 7.37 2.73 -3.08
CA LEU A 43 8.45 1.77 -3.32
C LEU A 43 9.66 2.08 -2.43
N ASP A 44 9.97 3.37 -2.27
CA ASP A 44 11.01 3.82 -1.35
C ASP A 44 10.67 3.45 0.10
N GLN A 45 9.39 3.54 0.50
CA GLN A 45 8.94 3.09 1.82
C GLN A 45 9.14 1.57 2.03
N VAL A 46 8.80 0.74 1.03
CA VAL A 46 9.02 -0.71 1.08
C VAL A 46 10.52 -1.02 1.15
N TRP A 47 11.34 -0.35 0.34
CA TRP A 47 12.79 -0.50 0.32
C TRP A 47 13.42 -0.13 1.65
N ASN A 48 13.06 1.02 2.22
CA ASN A 48 13.53 1.45 3.54
C ASN A 48 13.11 0.46 4.63
N LYS A 49 11.89 -0.10 4.55
CA LYS A 49 11.44 -1.14 5.47
C LYS A 49 12.28 -2.41 5.33
N ALA A 50 12.57 -2.86 4.13
CA ALA A 50 13.42 -4.02 3.87
C ALA A 50 14.85 -3.83 4.42
N ASN A 51 15.43 -2.65 4.23
CA ASN A 51 16.73 -2.29 4.81
C ASN A 51 16.71 -2.33 6.34
N ARG A 52 15.64 -1.81 6.97
CA ARG A 52 15.47 -1.87 8.44
C ARG A 52 15.25 -3.29 8.96
N MET A 53 14.60 -4.15 8.17
CA MET A 53 14.38 -5.56 8.53
C MET A 53 15.62 -6.44 8.34
N GLN A 54 16.72 -5.89 7.80
CA GLN A 54 17.98 -6.60 7.59
C GLN A 54 17.78 -7.95 6.88
N LEU A 55 17.08 -7.92 5.73
CA LEU A 55 16.89 -9.11 4.90
C LEU A 55 18.25 -9.68 4.45
N SER A 56 18.27 -10.97 4.12
CA SER A 56 19.47 -11.58 3.54
C SER A 56 19.85 -10.87 2.23
N PRO A 57 21.14 -10.70 1.92
CA PRO A 57 21.58 -9.95 0.73
C PRO A 57 20.93 -10.43 -0.57
N VAL A 58 20.70 -11.75 -0.69
CA VAL A 58 20.00 -12.38 -1.82
C VAL A 58 18.57 -11.87 -1.94
N ARG A 59 17.77 -11.95 -0.86
CA ARG A 59 16.38 -11.48 -0.83
C ARG A 59 16.27 -9.98 -1.00
N GLN A 60 17.26 -9.23 -0.52
CA GLN A 60 17.32 -7.79 -0.70
C GLN A 60 17.56 -7.42 -2.18
N SER A 61 18.43 -8.16 -2.88
CA SER A 61 18.67 -7.97 -4.32
C SER A 61 17.47 -8.39 -5.18
N GLU A 62 16.80 -9.48 -4.82
CA GLU A 62 15.55 -9.92 -5.47
C GLU A 62 14.48 -8.84 -5.32
N LEU A 63 14.23 -8.40 -4.08
CA LEU A 63 13.27 -7.33 -3.80
C LEU A 63 13.62 -6.02 -4.53
N HIS A 64 14.91 -5.65 -4.60
CA HIS A 64 15.32 -4.46 -5.34
C HIS A 64 14.95 -4.57 -6.82
N SER A 65 15.21 -5.72 -7.43
CA SER A 65 14.88 -5.98 -8.83
C SER A 65 13.37 -5.92 -9.08
N ASP A 66 12.56 -6.52 -8.20
CA ASP A 66 11.10 -6.49 -8.28
C ASP A 66 10.55 -5.06 -8.15
N LEU A 67 11.07 -4.29 -7.19
CA LEU A 67 10.69 -2.88 -7.01
C LEU A 67 11.08 -2.02 -8.22
N LYS A 68 12.20 -2.31 -8.90
CA LYS A 68 12.60 -1.60 -10.13
C LYS A 68 11.66 -1.89 -11.30
N ILE A 69 11.21 -3.14 -11.44
CA ILE A 69 10.21 -3.51 -12.46
C ILE A 69 8.92 -2.75 -12.19
N GLN A 70 8.46 -2.74 -10.94
CA GLN A 70 7.24 -2.04 -10.57
C GLN A 70 7.34 -0.52 -10.75
N GLU A 71 8.50 0.08 -10.42
CA GLU A 71 8.73 1.51 -10.66
C GLU A 71 8.54 1.86 -12.13
N LYS A 72 9.10 1.05 -13.03
CA LYS A 72 8.97 1.25 -14.46
C LYS A 72 7.51 1.15 -14.89
N ASP A 73 6.79 0.13 -14.46
CA ASP A 73 5.40 -0.09 -14.87
C ASP A 73 4.47 1.02 -14.35
N GLU A 74 4.68 1.50 -13.13
CA GLU A 74 3.96 2.64 -12.55
C GLU A 74 4.26 3.97 -13.26
N LEU A 75 5.51 4.21 -13.65
CA LEU A 75 5.87 5.41 -14.42
C LEU A 75 5.26 5.35 -15.83
N GLN A 76 5.26 4.18 -16.47
CA GLN A 76 4.61 3.97 -17.76
C GLN A 76 3.10 4.17 -17.65
N TRP A 77 2.47 3.64 -16.61
CA TRP A 77 1.05 3.84 -16.36
C TRP A 77 0.71 5.31 -16.09
N LYS A 78 1.49 6.02 -15.27
CA LYS A 78 1.30 7.47 -15.06
C LYS A 78 1.39 8.25 -16.37
N LYS A 79 2.33 7.89 -17.25
CA LYS A 79 2.44 8.50 -18.58
C LYS A 79 1.19 8.23 -19.42
N LEU A 80 0.72 6.98 -19.49
CA LEU A 80 -0.49 6.60 -20.22
C LEU A 80 -1.75 7.28 -19.67
N LYS A 81 -1.86 7.43 -18.34
CA LYS A 81 -2.95 8.13 -17.68
C LYS A 81 -2.98 9.61 -18.05
N VAL A 82 -1.81 10.26 -18.08
CA VAL A 82 -1.68 11.67 -18.52
C VAL A 82 -2.05 11.83 -20.00
N GLU A 83 -1.73 10.83 -20.83
CA GLU A 83 -2.09 10.79 -22.25
C GLU A 83 -3.56 10.40 -22.49
N GLY A 84 -4.34 10.11 -21.43
CA GLY A 84 -5.76 9.74 -21.53
C GLY A 84 -6.00 8.33 -22.09
N LEU A 85 -4.98 7.47 -22.13
CA LEU A 85 -5.01 6.14 -22.73
C LEU A 85 -5.41 5.01 -21.76
N ASP A 86 -5.82 5.35 -20.53
CA ASP A 86 -6.27 4.40 -19.49
C ASP A 86 -7.55 4.92 -18.81
N GLU A 87 -8.58 5.25 -19.61
CA GLU A 87 -9.85 5.79 -19.12
C GLU A 87 -10.63 4.79 -18.24
N ASN A 88 -10.42 3.49 -18.46
CA ASN A 88 -11.06 2.40 -17.73
C ASN A 88 -10.31 2.02 -16.42
N GLY A 89 -9.11 2.54 -16.19
CA GLY A 89 -8.30 2.25 -15.00
C GLY A 89 -7.86 0.79 -14.86
N GLU A 90 -7.90 0.03 -15.95
CA GLU A 90 -7.57 -1.41 -15.95
C GLU A 90 -6.10 -1.64 -15.61
N LYS A 91 -5.21 -0.80 -16.16
CA LYS A 91 -3.78 -0.86 -15.85
C LYS A 91 -3.48 -0.42 -14.41
N GLU A 92 -4.25 0.53 -13.87
CA GLU A 92 -4.16 0.91 -12.45
C GLU A 92 -4.53 -0.28 -11.55
N ALA A 93 -5.63 -0.96 -11.87
CA ALA A 93 -6.10 -2.12 -11.12
C ALA A 93 -5.09 -3.27 -11.18
N GLN A 94 -4.49 -3.53 -12.33
CA GLN A 94 -3.45 -4.55 -12.49
C GLN A 94 -2.20 -4.22 -11.65
N LEU A 95 -1.73 -2.97 -11.66
CA LEU A 95 -0.59 -2.55 -10.85
C LEU A 95 -0.84 -2.71 -9.35
N ARG A 96 -2.07 -2.42 -8.89
CA ARG A 96 -2.47 -2.64 -7.50
C ARG A 96 -2.49 -4.12 -7.13
N ARG A 97 -3.02 -4.99 -8.00
CA ARG A 97 -3.01 -6.44 -7.79
C ARG A 97 -1.60 -7.00 -7.71
N ASN A 98 -0.73 -6.59 -8.63
CA ASN A 98 0.67 -7.01 -8.65
C ASN A 98 1.42 -6.58 -7.39
N PHE A 99 1.16 -5.38 -6.88
CA PHE A 99 1.79 -4.90 -5.63
C PHE A 99 1.30 -5.64 -4.39
N ASN A 100 0.01 -5.97 -4.34
CA ASN A 100 -0.58 -6.66 -3.19
C ASN A 100 -0.31 -8.17 -3.22
N GLY A 101 0.19 -8.71 -4.32
CA GLY A 101 0.36 -10.16 -4.51
C GLY A 101 -0.98 -10.89 -4.60
N GLU A 102 -2.09 -10.20 -4.90
CA GLU A 102 -3.40 -10.83 -5.12
C GLU A 102 -3.42 -11.48 -6.52
N THR A 103 -2.75 -12.63 -6.62
CA THR A 103 -3.12 -13.66 -7.58
C THR A 103 -4.49 -14.19 -7.19
N ALA A 104 -5.53 -13.81 -7.95
CA ALA A 104 -6.84 -14.44 -7.89
C ALA A 104 -6.65 -15.95 -8.11
N HIS A 105 -7.07 -16.75 -7.12
CA HIS A 105 -7.03 -18.20 -7.17
C HIS A 105 -8.45 -18.76 -7.17
#